data_AF-A0A267EA81-F1
#
_entry.id   AF-A0A267EA81-F1
#
_cell.length_a   1.000
_cell.length_b   1.000
_cell.length_c   1.000
_cell.angle_alpha   90.00
_cell.angle_beta   90.00
_cell.angle_gamma   90.00
#
_symmetry.space_group_name_H-M   'P 1'
#
loop_
_entity.id
_entity.type
_entity.pdbx_description
1 polymer ?
#
loop_
_entity_poly.entity_id
_entity_poly.type
_entity_poly.pdbx_seq_one_letter_code
_entity_poly.pdbx_strand_id
1 'polypeptide(L)'
;GALPLSTYMRVFKRGDIVDIKGNGSIQRGMPYKTYHGKTGRVYNVTPHAVGVIVNKQVRNRVIPKRINVRIEHVNPSKCRLDFLRRVKENDIKRREAKAAGKKISLKRRPQGPRRATIVKTKKNKPQLLEPLPYELIA
;
A
#
# COMPACT_ATOMS: atom_id res chain seq x y z
N GLY A 1 21.44 6.21 14.97
CA GLY A 1 21.23 5.37 16.16
C GLY A 1 21.11 3.92 15.78
N ALA A 2 21.15 2.99 16.74
CA ALA A 2 20.97 1.57 16.48
C ALA A 2 19.58 1.26 15.89
N LEU A 3 19.51 0.29 14.98
CA LEU A 3 18.25 -0.13 14.37
C LEU A 3 17.48 -1.09 15.28
N PRO A 4 16.13 -1.05 15.27
CA PRO A 4 15.34 -2.01 16.03
C PRO A 4 15.56 -3.43 15.50
N LEU A 5 15.67 -4.39 16.43
CA LEU A 5 15.90 -5.81 16.13
C LEU A 5 14.83 -6.42 15.20
N SER A 6 13.61 -5.87 15.23
CA SER A 6 12.52 -6.26 14.34
C SER A 6 12.84 -6.08 12.85
N THR A 7 13.85 -5.28 12.49
CA THR A 7 14.29 -5.12 11.09
C THR A 7 15.08 -6.33 10.63
N TYR A 8 15.96 -6.86 11.48
CA TYR A 8 16.83 -7.99 11.17
C TYR A 8 16.10 -9.33 11.20
N MET A 9 15.10 -9.46 12.09
CA MET A 9 14.33 -10.70 12.26
C MET A 9 13.19 -10.88 11.24
N ARG A 10 13.05 -9.97 10.26
CA ARG A 10 12.03 -10.09 9.22
C ARG A 10 12.37 -11.24 8.28
N VAL A 11 11.39 -12.13 8.09
CA VAL A 11 11.51 -13.24 7.15
C VAL A 11 11.06 -12.78 5.76
N PHE A 12 11.91 -12.98 4.77
CA PHE A 12 11.60 -12.77 3.35
C PHE A 12 11.65 -14.10 2.61
N LYS A 13 10.66 -14.35 1.77
CA LYS A 13 10.59 -15.53 0.92
C LYS A 13 10.65 -15.13 -0.55
N ARG A 14 11.05 -16.08 -1.40
CA ARG A 14 11.01 -15.89 -2.86
C ARG A 14 9.58 -15.60 -3.29
N GLY A 15 9.41 -14.56 -4.10
CA GLY A 15 8.11 -14.13 -4.60
C GLY A 15 7.37 -13.09 -3.75
N ASP A 16 7.88 -12.74 -2.56
CA ASP A 16 7.31 -11.67 -1.75
C ASP A 16 7.45 -10.30 -2.43
N ILE A 17 6.48 -9.42 -2.15
CA ILE A 17 6.49 -8.03 -2.63
C ILE A 17 7.10 -7.16 -1.54
N VAL A 18 8.14 -6.42 -1.91
CA VAL A 18 8.93 -5.62 -0.98
C VAL A 18 9.12 -4.21 -1.49
N ASP A 19 9.14 -3.26 -0.55
CA ASP A 19 9.39 -1.85 -0.77
C ASP A 19 10.83 -1.53 -0.36
N ILE A 20 11.54 -0.79 -1.22
CA ILE A 20 12.95 -0.44 -1.01
C ILE A 20 13.03 0.96 -0.41
N LYS A 21 13.60 1.07 0.78
CA LYS A 21 13.87 2.34 1.47
C LYS A 21 15.28 2.30 2.05
N GLY A 22 16.21 2.98 1.37
CA GLY A 22 17.59 3.10 1.83
C GLY A 22 17.67 3.76 3.21
N ASN A 23 18.55 3.23 4.06
CA ASN A 23 18.79 3.71 5.41
C ASN A 23 20.25 4.16 5.52
N GLY A 24 20.49 5.45 5.75
CA GLY A 24 21.83 6.03 5.79
C GLY A 24 22.73 5.51 6.91
N SER A 25 22.16 4.94 7.98
CA SER A 25 22.96 4.37 9.09
C SER A 25 23.70 3.09 8.70
N ILE A 26 23.27 2.39 7.65
CA ILE A 26 23.92 1.17 7.15
C ILE A 26 24.35 1.43 5.71
N GLN A 27 25.66 1.48 5.46
CA GLN A 27 26.19 1.80 4.13
C GLN A 27 26.29 0.56 3.23
N ARG A 28 26.47 -0.62 3.82
CA ARG A 28 26.64 -1.88 3.08
C ARG A 28 25.31 -2.31 2.44
N GLY A 29 25.38 -2.75 1.18
CA GLY A 29 24.20 -3.26 0.47
C GLY A 29 23.11 -2.20 0.23
N MET A 30 23.48 -0.92 0.30
CA MET A 30 22.58 0.21 0.08
C MET A 30 22.11 0.25 -1.38
N PRO A 31 20.80 0.44 -1.64
CA PRO A 31 20.28 0.57 -2.99
C PRO A 31 20.70 1.91 -3.61
N TYR A 32 20.92 1.92 -4.93
CA TYR A 32 21.12 3.18 -5.66
C TYR A 32 19.87 4.08 -5.57
N LYS A 33 20.06 5.41 -5.57
CA LYS A 33 18.99 6.41 -5.37
C LYS A 33 17.75 6.22 -6.24
N THR A 34 17.91 5.75 -7.48
CA THR A 34 16.78 5.50 -8.39
C THR A 34 15.82 4.41 -7.90
N TYR A 35 16.29 3.50 -7.05
CA TYR A 35 15.48 2.41 -6.49
C TYR A 35 14.85 2.78 -5.14
N HIS A 36 15.19 3.93 -4.57
CA HIS A 36 14.55 4.41 -3.34
C HIS A 36 13.06 4.68 -3.60
N GLY A 37 12.19 4.14 -2.75
CA GLY A 37 10.74 4.24 -2.90
C GLY A 37 10.16 3.35 -4.01
N LYS A 38 10.96 2.45 -4.61
CA LYS A 38 10.45 1.48 -5.59
C LYS A 38 10.02 0.19 -4.89
N THR A 39 8.97 -0.41 -5.41
CA THR A 39 8.49 -1.73 -5.02
C THR A 39 9.02 -2.77 -6.02
N GLY A 40 9.37 -3.95 -5.54
CA GLY A 40 9.82 -5.04 -6.37
C GLY A 40 9.42 -6.40 -5.81
N ARG A 41 9.85 -7.45 -6.51
CA ARG A 41 9.59 -8.84 -6.12
C ARG A 41 10.89 -9.56 -5.78
N VAL A 42 10.90 -10.30 -4.68
CA VAL A 42 12.07 -11.08 -4.26
C VAL A 42 12.30 -12.25 -5.22
N TYR A 43 13.50 -12.36 -5.78
CA TYR A 43 13.92 -13.50 -6.62
C TYR A 43 14.92 -14.42 -5.92
N ASN A 44 15.78 -13.85 -5.06
CA ASN A 44 16.78 -14.60 -4.31
C ASN A 44 16.86 -14.12 -2.86
N VAL A 45 17.29 -15.00 -1.96
CA VAL A 45 17.47 -14.71 -0.53
C VAL A 45 18.85 -15.23 -0.13
N THR A 46 19.64 -14.38 0.53
CA THR A 46 20.99 -14.70 1.02
C THR A 46 21.06 -14.40 2.53
N PRO A 47 22.15 -14.76 3.25
CA PRO A 47 22.19 -14.64 4.72
C PRO A 47 21.90 -13.25 5.29
N HIS A 48 22.28 -12.19 4.56
CA HIS A 48 22.12 -10.79 5.02
C HIS A 48 21.38 -9.90 4.03
N ALA A 49 21.02 -10.41 2.86
CA ALA A 49 20.47 -9.60 1.78
C ALA A 49 19.40 -10.34 1.00
N VAL A 50 18.65 -9.56 0.24
CA VAL A 50 17.56 -10.00 -0.60
C VAL A 50 17.82 -9.52 -2.02
N GLY A 51 17.71 -10.44 -2.96
CA GLY A 51 17.70 -10.14 -4.38
C GLY A 51 16.30 -9.70 -4.80
N VAL A 52 16.15 -8.48 -5.28
CA VAL A 52 14.87 -7.90 -5.70
C VAL A 52 14.89 -7.59 -7.20
N ILE A 53 13.83 -7.99 -7.91
CA ILE A 53 13.55 -7.55 -9.28
C ILE A 53 12.71 -6.28 -9.18
N VAL A 54 13.25 -5.18 -9.71
CA VAL A 54 12.60 -3.86 -9.74
C VAL A 54 12.50 -3.39 -11.18
N ASN A 55 11.33 -2.87 -11.56
CA ASN A 55 11.13 -2.27 -12.86
C ASN A 55 11.73 -0.86 -12.89
N LYS A 56 12.74 -0.65 -13.74
CA LYS A 56 13.37 0.66 -13.96
C LYS A 56 13.07 1.15 -15.37
N GLN A 57 12.54 2.36 -15.48
CA GLN A 57 12.44 3.04 -16.76
C GLN A 57 13.83 3.52 -17.20
N VAL A 58 14.21 3.18 -18.43
CA VAL A 58 15.44 3.60 -19.09
C VAL A 58 15.05 4.24 -20.41
N ARG A 59 15.04 5.59 -20.43
CA ARG A 59 14.56 6.40 -21.56
C ARG A 59 13.13 5.98 -21.96
N ASN A 60 12.99 5.25 -23.06
CA ASN A 60 11.73 4.85 -23.69
C ASN A 60 11.18 3.49 -23.23
N ARG A 61 11.96 2.66 -22.52
CA ARG A 61 11.53 1.30 -22.14
C ARG A 61 11.66 1.00 -20.65
N VAL A 62 10.81 0.10 -20.14
CA VAL A 62 10.88 -0.39 -18.76
C VAL A 62 11.65 -1.72 -18.75
N ILE A 63 12.73 -1.77 -17.99
CA ILE A 63 13.60 -2.95 -17.91
C ILE A 63 13.53 -3.52 -16.49
N PRO A 64 13.30 -4.84 -16.32
CA PRO A 64 13.43 -5.48 -15.02
C PRO A 64 14.91 -5.54 -14.63
N LYS A 65 15.27 -4.84 -13.57
CA LYS A 65 16.62 -4.83 -13.00
C LYS A 65 16.66 -5.72 -11.76
N ARG A 66 17.62 -6.64 -11.73
CA ARG A 66 17.94 -7.45 -10.54
C ARG A 66 18.94 -6.68 -9.71
N ILE A 67 18.59 -6.42 -8.45
CA ILE A 67 19.46 -5.74 -7.49
C ILE A 67 19.57 -6.59 -6.23
N ASN A 68 20.73 -6.54 -5.57
CA ASN A 68 20.94 -7.18 -4.28
C ASN A 68 20.96 -6.09 -3.22
N VAL A 69 20.03 -6.17 -2.28
CA VAL A 69 19.80 -5.12 -1.27
C VAL A 69 19.79 -5.77 0.10
N ARG A 70 20.47 -5.14 1.06
CA ARG A 70 20.49 -5.60 2.45
C ARG A 70 19.13 -5.45 3.14
N ILE A 71 18.85 -6.31 4.11
CA ILE A 71 17.53 -6.42 4.78
C ILE A 71 17.11 -5.10 5.46
N GLU A 72 18.08 -4.33 5.95
CA GLU A 72 17.90 -3.03 6.61
C GLU A 72 17.27 -1.97 5.68
N HIS A 73 17.36 -2.17 4.37
CA HIS A 73 16.82 -1.26 3.36
C HIS A 73 15.53 -1.77 2.72
N VAL A 74 14.97 -2.88 3.21
CA VAL A 74 13.84 -3.56 2.60
C VAL A 74 12.72 -3.69 3.64
N ASN A 75 11.51 -3.32 3.22
CA ASN A 75 10.29 -3.48 4.02
C ASN A 75 9.28 -4.35 3.27
N PRO A 76 8.54 -5.24 3.95
CA PRO A 76 7.45 -5.98 3.32
C PRO A 76 6.30 -5.03 2.95
N SER A 77 5.75 -5.17 1.75
CA SER A 77 4.72 -4.25 1.26
C SER A 77 3.34 -4.57 1.82
N LYS A 78 2.69 -3.58 2.44
CA LYS A 78 1.34 -3.71 3.03
C LYS A 78 0.25 -3.91 1.97
N CYS A 79 0.49 -3.49 0.72
CA CYS A 79 -0.48 -3.61 -0.37
C CYS A 79 -0.85 -5.08 -0.65
N ARG A 80 0.12 -5.99 -0.53
CA ARG A 80 -0.11 -7.43 -0.73
C ARG A 80 -0.90 -8.03 0.42
N LEU A 81 -0.67 -7.57 1.64
CA LEU A 81 -1.37 -8.06 2.83
C LEU A 81 -2.87 -7.72 2.78
N ASP A 82 -3.23 -6.50 2.39
CA ASP A 82 -4.63 -6.11 2.18
C ASP A 82 -5.31 -6.98 1.12
N PHE A 83 -4.64 -7.18 -0.02
CA PHE A 83 -5.13 -8.04 -1.09
C PHE A 83 -5.37 -9.49 -0.61
N LEU A 84 -4.41 -10.09 0.11
CA LEU A 84 -4.52 -11.46 0.62
C LEU A 84 -5.66 -11.61 1.63
N ARG A 85 -5.83 -10.62 2.53
CA ARG A 85 -6.95 -10.57 3.47
C ARG A 85 -8.29 -10.59 2.73
N ARG A 86 -8.42 -9.75 1.70
CA ARG A 86 -9.62 -9.68 0.86
C ARG A 86 -9.89 -10.96 0.08
N VAL A 87 -8.84 -11.65 -0.42
CA VAL A 87 -9.01 -12.97 -1.06
C VAL A 87 -9.62 -13.96 -0.08
N LYS A 88 -9.07 -14.04 1.14
CA LYS A 88 -9.57 -14.94 2.19
C LYS A 88 -11.03 -14.62 2.57
N GLU A 89 -11.36 -13.35 2.77
CA GLU A 89 -12.74 -12.91 3.05
C GLU A 89 -13.71 -13.24 1.92
N ASN A 90 -13.27 -13.05 0.67
CA ASN A 90 -14.09 -13.36 -0.50
C ASN A 90 -14.35 -14.87 -0.64
N ASP A 91 -13.38 -15.71 -0.32
CA ASP A 91 -13.54 -17.15 -0.37
C ASP A 91 -14.51 -17.64 0.71
N ILE A 92 -14.48 -17.06 1.91
CA ILE A 92 -15.45 -17.33 2.97
C ILE A 92 -16.87 -16.96 2.50
N LYS A 93 -17.07 -15.72 2.04
CA LYS A 93 -18.36 -15.24 1.53
C LYS A 93 -18.88 -16.08 0.36
N ARG A 94 -17.99 -16.57 -0.51
CA ARG A 94 -18.36 -17.44 -1.63
C ARG A 94 -18.89 -18.78 -1.15
N ARG A 95 -18.24 -19.40 -0.15
CA ARG A 95 -18.67 -20.68 0.43
C ARG A 95 -20.03 -20.55 1.13
N GLU A 96 -20.19 -19.51 1.95
CA GLU A 96 -21.45 -19.21 2.65
C GLU A 96 -22.59 -18.94 1.67
N ALA A 97 -22.36 -18.13 0.63
CA ALA A 97 -23.36 -17.85 -0.39
C ALA A 97 -23.76 -19.10 -1.18
N LYS A 98 -22.79 -19.99 -1.48
CA LYS A 98 -23.06 -21.28 -2.12
C LYS A 98 -23.91 -22.19 -1.22
N ALA A 99 -23.59 -22.27 0.06
CA ALA A 99 -24.38 -23.05 1.03
C ALA A 99 -25.81 -22.51 1.20
N ALA A 100 -25.97 -21.18 1.19
CA ALA A 100 -27.28 -20.53 1.27
C ALA A 100 -28.04 -20.44 -0.07
N GLY A 101 -27.47 -20.92 -1.19
CA GLY A 101 -28.06 -20.82 -2.52
C GLY A 101 -28.21 -19.40 -3.09
N LYS A 102 -27.55 -18.39 -2.49
CA LYS A 102 -27.65 -16.98 -2.90
C LYS A 102 -26.53 -16.60 -3.86
N LYS A 103 -26.83 -15.82 -4.90
CA LYS A 103 -25.80 -15.21 -5.76
C LYS A 103 -25.28 -13.91 -5.13
N ILE A 104 -23.96 -13.80 -4.95
CA ILE A 104 -23.30 -12.60 -4.41
C ILE A 104 -22.28 -12.02 -5.39
N SER A 105 -22.19 -10.69 -5.47
CA SER A 105 -21.17 -9.99 -6.25
C SER A 105 -19.94 -9.70 -5.38
N LEU A 106 -18.80 -10.34 -5.68
CA LEU A 106 -17.53 -10.15 -4.95
C LEU A 106 -16.64 -9.04 -5.55
N LYS A 107 -17.04 -8.45 -6.68
CA LYS A 107 -16.29 -7.36 -7.33
C LYS A 107 -16.47 -6.07 -6.54
N ARG A 108 -15.37 -5.32 -6.38
CA ARG A 108 -15.40 -3.95 -5.83
C ARG A 108 -16.13 -3.03 -6.81
N ARG A 109 -16.81 -2.01 -6.28
CA ARG A 109 -17.42 -0.94 -7.06
C ARG A 109 -16.86 0.40 -6.60
N PRO A 110 -16.69 1.39 -7.50
CA PRO A 110 -16.39 2.75 -7.09
C PRO A 110 -17.54 3.32 -6.26
N GLN A 111 -17.28 4.43 -5.57
CA GLN A 111 -18.32 5.15 -4.86
C GLN A 111 -19.38 5.64 -5.87
N GLY A 112 -20.63 5.21 -5.65
CA GLY A 112 -21.76 5.68 -6.44
C GLY A 112 -22.27 7.04 -5.97
N PRO A 113 -23.25 7.63 -6.69
CA PRO A 113 -23.94 8.82 -6.21
C PRO A 113 -24.54 8.57 -4.83
N ARG A 114 -24.58 9.63 -4.01
CA ARG A 114 -25.23 9.56 -2.70
C ARG A 114 -26.70 9.19 -2.91
N ARG A 115 -27.21 8.28 -2.09
CA ARG A 115 -28.62 7.92 -2.09
C ARG A 115 -29.45 9.11 -1.60
N ALA A 116 -30.70 9.19 -2.05
CA ALA A 116 -31.65 10.15 -1.50
C ALA A 116 -31.81 9.93 0.01
N THR A 117 -31.71 11.01 0.78
CA THR A 117 -31.85 11.01 2.23
C THR A 117 -32.72 12.16 2.68
N ILE A 118 -33.59 11.93 3.67
CA ILE A 118 -34.42 12.97 4.27
C ILE A 118 -33.63 13.61 5.42
N VAL A 119 -33.36 14.91 5.32
CA VAL A 119 -32.72 15.68 6.40
C VAL A 119 -33.81 16.30 7.28
N LYS A 120 -33.86 15.91 8.56
CA LYS A 120 -34.87 16.41 9.52
C LYS A 120 -34.41 17.74 10.13
N THR A 121 -35.26 18.76 10.08
CA THR A 121 -34.97 20.12 10.60
C THR A 121 -35.44 20.37 12.04
N LYS A 122 -36.12 19.40 12.69
CA LYS A 122 -36.73 19.58 14.02
C LYS A 122 -35.76 20.04 15.12
N LYS A 123 -34.49 19.61 15.06
CA LYS A 123 -33.43 20.02 16.02
C LYS A 123 -32.28 20.78 15.34
N ASN A 124 -32.36 21.03 14.04
CA ASN A 124 -31.32 21.69 13.26
C ASN A 124 -31.99 22.73 12.34
N LYS A 125 -32.15 23.94 12.88
CA LYS A 125 -32.72 25.07 12.14
C LYS A 125 -31.70 25.55 11.11
N PRO A 126 -32.08 25.72 9.82
CA PRO A 126 -31.22 26.35 8.84
C PRO A 126 -30.77 27.73 9.32
N GLN A 127 -29.48 28.01 9.22
CA GLN A 127 -28.92 29.32 9.55
C GLN A 127 -28.84 30.16 8.28
N LEU A 128 -29.31 31.41 8.35
CA LEU A 128 -29.08 32.40 7.32
C LEU A 128 -27.63 32.88 7.44
N LEU A 129 -26.88 32.83 6.34
CA LEU A 129 -25.52 33.35 6.25
C LEU A 129 -25.53 34.54 5.30
N GLU A 130 -24.89 35.63 5.71
CA GLU A 130 -24.75 36.86 4.91
C GLU A 130 -23.27 37.05 4.53
N PRO A 131 -22.98 37.61 3.34
CA PRO A 131 -21.62 37.95 2.98
C PRO A 131 -21.06 39.00 3.95
N LEU A 132 -19.83 38.81 4.39
CA LEU A 132 -19.14 39.80 5.21
C LEU A 132 -18.88 41.08 4.41
N PRO A 133 -19.00 42.27 5.03
CA PRO A 133 -18.60 43.51 4.39
C PRO A 133 -17.09 43.53 4.13
N TYR A 134 -16.66 44.31 3.14
CA TYR A 134 -15.24 44.52 2.86
C TYR A 134 -14.57 45.28 4.01
N GLU A 135 -13.49 44.72 4.55
CA GLU A 135 -12.64 45.37 5.55
C GLU A 135 -11.18 45.37 5.07
N LEU A 136 -10.52 46.53 5.18
CA LEU A 136 -9.07 46.65 4.98
C LEU A 136 -8.37 46.18 6.25
N ILE A 137 -7.80 44.98 6.22
CA ILE A 137 -6.99 44.42 7.30
C ILE A 137 -5.53 44.78 7.02
N ALA A 138 -4.92 45.57 7.92
CA ALA A 138 -3.49 45.90 7.94
C ALA A 138 -2.75 45.08 9.00
#